data_AF-A0A958T458-F1
#
_entry.id   AF-A0A958T458-F1
#
_cell.length_a   1.000
_cell.length_b   1.000
_cell.length_c   1.000
_cell.angle_alpha   90.00
_cell.angle_beta   90.00
_cell.angle_gamma   90.00
#
_symmetry.space_group_name_H-M   'P 1'
#
loop_
_entity.id
_entity.type
_entity.pdbx_description
1 polymer ?
#
loop_
_entity_poly.entity_id
_entity_poly.type
_entity_poly.pdbx_seq_one_letter_code
_entity_poly.pdbx_strand_id
1 'polypeptide(L)'
;MNKTVNINLAGIFFHIDEDAYLKLQRYLDAIKRSFTDSQGRAEIIADIEARIAELFSERVQNERQVISVKQVDEVITIMGQPEDYLVDEEIFEDEPKKSYSSKSSKKLFRDKDNSYIAGVASGLSHYLGIEVIWVRLLWVLLIFGSGGTAIFIYILFWILVPEAVTTSEKLTMKGEPVNISNIEKKIKDGIDNVSDTVKNIDYEKYGDKIKSNSKSFFDTIGDIIMFFLKLFAKFFGVILILASAAALLGVIISSISLSSSSIIRPWWMDYPDALNMSGVPIWVGSIL
;
A
#
# COMPACT_ATOMS: atom_id res chain seq x y z
N MET A 1 24.53 -35.28 -19.64
CA MET A 1 23.65 -34.60 -18.67
C MET A 1 24.37 -33.35 -18.24
N ASN A 2 23.74 -32.18 -18.38
CA ASN A 2 24.28 -30.96 -17.79
C ASN A 2 24.14 -31.05 -16.28
N LYS A 3 25.18 -30.68 -15.54
CA LYS A 3 25.10 -30.60 -14.08
C LYS A 3 24.31 -29.36 -13.70
N THR A 4 23.55 -29.47 -12.62
CA THR A 4 22.78 -28.35 -12.07
C THR A 4 23.33 -27.94 -10.72
N VAL A 5 23.24 -26.65 -10.42
CA VAL A 5 23.69 -26.02 -9.18
C VAL A 5 22.51 -25.26 -8.56
N ASN A 6 22.43 -25.26 -7.23
CA ASN A 6 21.46 -24.45 -6.50
C ASN A 6 22.10 -23.14 -6.10
N ILE A 7 21.45 -22.03 -6.44
CA ILE A 7 21.91 -20.69 -6.06
C ILE A 7 20.85 -19.96 -5.27
N ASN A 8 21.30 -19.00 -4.45
CA ASN A 8 20.45 -18.05 -3.75
C ASN A 8 20.74 -16.65 -4.29
N LEU A 9 19.71 -15.98 -4.79
CA LEU A 9 19.76 -14.58 -5.24
C LEU A 9 18.74 -13.78 -4.44
N ALA A 10 19.22 -12.83 -3.64
CA ALA A 10 18.37 -11.98 -2.78
C ALA A 10 17.35 -12.74 -1.91
N GLY A 11 17.69 -13.95 -1.46
CA GLY A 11 16.82 -14.80 -0.62
C GLY A 11 15.95 -15.78 -1.39
N ILE A 12 15.99 -15.79 -2.73
CA ILE A 12 15.21 -16.69 -3.58
C ILE A 12 16.12 -17.81 -4.12
N PHE A 13 15.65 -19.06 -4.03
CA PHE A 13 16.39 -20.23 -4.50
C PHE A 13 16.07 -20.55 -5.96
N PHE A 14 17.12 -20.78 -6.76
CA PHE A 14 17.01 -21.18 -8.16
C PHE A 14 17.86 -22.41 -8.47
N HIS A 15 17.39 -23.23 -9.42
CA HIS A 15 18.15 -24.30 -10.03
C HIS A 15 18.72 -23.82 -11.36
N ILE A 16 20.04 -23.88 -11.54
CA ILE A 16 20.73 -23.34 -12.72
C ILE A 16 21.69 -24.38 -13.31
N ASP A 17 21.82 -24.41 -14.64
CA ASP A 17 22.85 -25.22 -15.31
C ASP A 17 24.27 -24.76 -14.91
N GLU A 18 25.23 -25.68 -14.81
CA GLU A 18 26.62 -25.36 -14.43
C GLU A 18 27.26 -24.28 -15.34
N ASP A 19 27.05 -24.38 -16.65
CA ASP A 19 27.55 -23.38 -17.61
C ASP A 19 26.88 -22.01 -17.43
N ALA A 20 25.58 -22.01 -17.13
CA ALA A 20 24.80 -20.80 -16.88
C ALA A 20 25.22 -20.15 -15.55
N TYR A 21 25.50 -20.96 -14.53
CA TYR A 21 26.03 -20.53 -13.25
C TYR A 21 27.38 -19.86 -13.39
N LEU A 22 28.32 -20.49 -14.11
CA LEU A 22 29.65 -19.91 -14.34
C LEU A 22 29.57 -18.57 -15.08
N LYS A 23 28.66 -18.45 -16.06
CA LYS A 23 28.43 -17.19 -16.78
C LYS A 23 27.85 -16.12 -15.85
N LEU A 24 26.80 -16.44 -15.08
CA LEU A 24 26.19 -15.51 -14.13
C LEU A 24 27.19 -15.06 -13.06
N GLN A 25 28.00 -15.99 -12.54
CA GLN A 25 29.02 -15.68 -11.54
C GLN A 25 30.07 -14.71 -12.11
N ARG A 26 30.59 -14.96 -13.32
CA ARG A 26 31.52 -14.03 -13.99
C ARG A 26 30.91 -12.65 -14.16
N TYR A 27 29.64 -12.58 -14.51
CA TYR A 27 28.90 -11.34 -14.65
C TYR A 27 28.78 -10.58 -13.32
N LEU A 28 28.31 -11.24 -12.25
CA LEU A 28 28.23 -10.64 -10.92
C LEU A 28 29.59 -10.23 -10.37
N ASP A 29 30.65 -11.01 -10.64
CA ASP A 29 32.02 -10.69 -10.24
C ASP A 29 32.56 -9.47 -11.01
N ALA A 30 32.23 -9.33 -12.29
CA ALA A 30 32.56 -8.16 -13.09
C ALA A 30 31.86 -6.89 -12.54
N ILE A 31 30.57 -6.99 -12.20
CA ILE A 31 29.82 -5.92 -11.52
C ILE A 31 30.46 -5.55 -10.18
N LYS A 32 30.84 -6.54 -9.37
CA LYS A 32 31.50 -6.30 -8.07
C LYS A 32 32.82 -5.55 -8.22
N ARG A 33 33.56 -5.82 -9.31
CA ARG A 33 34.84 -5.18 -9.62
C ARG A 33 34.69 -3.78 -10.22
N SER A 34 33.59 -3.48 -10.93
CA SER A 34 33.38 -2.13 -11.47
C SER A 34 33.10 -1.10 -10.37
N PHE A 35 32.53 -1.51 -9.24
CA PHE A 35 32.12 -0.60 -8.15
C PHE A 35 33.18 -0.37 -7.06
N THR A 36 34.48 -0.57 -7.32
CA THR A 36 35.56 -0.62 -6.31
C THR A 36 35.79 0.62 -5.45
N ASP A 37 35.14 1.77 -5.73
CA ASP A 37 35.28 3.00 -4.93
C ASP A 37 33.96 3.66 -4.49
N SER A 38 32.79 3.09 -4.82
CA SER A 38 31.51 3.72 -4.44
C SER A 38 31.13 3.44 -2.98
N GLN A 39 30.89 4.50 -2.20
CA GLN A 39 30.02 4.39 -1.03
C GLN A 39 28.68 3.79 -1.51
N GLY A 40 28.13 2.81 -0.78
CA GLY A 40 26.89 2.13 -1.20
C GLY A 40 27.07 0.91 -2.13
N ARG A 41 28.30 0.46 -2.43
CA ARG A 41 28.55 -0.77 -3.24
C ARG A 41 27.69 -1.97 -2.83
N ALA A 42 27.60 -2.25 -1.53
CA ALA A 42 26.86 -3.41 -1.04
C ALA A 42 25.35 -3.29 -1.32
N GLU A 43 24.80 -2.08 -1.28
CA GLU A 43 23.40 -1.79 -1.61
C GLU A 43 23.16 -1.91 -3.11
N ILE A 44 24.05 -1.37 -3.95
CA ILE A 44 24.00 -1.51 -5.41
C ILE A 44 23.97 -2.99 -5.80
N ILE A 45 24.87 -3.81 -5.24
CA ILE A 45 24.92 -5.25 -5.54
C ILE A 45 23.65 -5.95 -5.07
N ALA A 46 23.15 -5.65 -3.87
CA ALA A 46 21.93 -6.25 -3.34
C ALA A 46 20.71 -5.95 -4.24
N ASP A 47 20.57 -4.71 -4.71
CA ASP A 47 19.47 -4.29 -5.58
C ASP A 47 19.58 -4.91 -6.99
N ILE A 48 20.81 -5.08 -7.50
CA ILE A 48 21.08 -5.80 -8.75
C ILE A 48 20.71 -7.29 -8.61
N GLU A 49 21.15 -7.95 -7.54
CA GLU A 49 20.82 -9.35 -7.27
C GLU A 49 19.31 -9.56 -7.11
N ALA A 50 18.62 -8.64 -6.43
CA ALA A 50 17.17 -8.66 -6.29
C ALA A 50 16.46 -8.52 -7.64
N ARG A 51 16.93 -7.62 -8.52
CA ARG A 51 16.36 -7.46 -9.86
C ARG A 51 16.60 -8.68 -10.75
N ILE A 52 17.79 -9.28 -10.67
CA ILE A 52 18.11 -10.52 -11.40
C ILE A 52 17.19 -11.66 -10.93
N ALA A 53 16.98 -11.78 -9.62
CA ALA A 53 16.06 -12.77 -9.07
C ALA A 53 14.63 -12.56 -9.60
N GLU A 54 14.13 -11.33 -9.63
CA GLU A 54 12.82 -10.99 -10.19
C GLU A 54 12.72 -11.40 -11.68
N LEU A 55 13.74 -11.07 -12.49
CA LEU A 55 13.76 -11.41 -13.93
C LEU A 55 13.80 -12.92 -14.19
N PHE A 56 14.46 -13.69 -13.33
CA PHE A 56 14.42 -15.15 -13.39
C PHE A 56 13.05 -15.68 -12.97
N SER A 57 12.46 -15.17 -11.89
CA SER A 57 11.12 -15.56 -11.44
C SER A 57 10.04 -15.29 -12.50
N GLU A 58 10.14 -14.21 -13.29
CA GLU A 58 9.22 -13.94 -14.41
C GLU A 58 9.32 -14.95 -15.56
N ARG A 59 10.49 -15.60 -15.72
CA ARG A 59 10.77 -16.55 -16.83
C ARG A 59 10.65 -18.01 -16.42
N VAL A 60 10.69 -18.28 -15.13
CA VAL A 60 10.55 -19.62 -14.55
C VAL A 60 9.07 -19.91 -14.33
N GLN A 61 8.52 -20.84 -15.12
CA GLN A 61 7.10 -21.21 -15.03
C GLN A 61 6.83 -22.21 -13.89
N ASN A 62 7.84 -22.97 -13.47
CA ASN A 62 7.75 -23.99 -12.43
C ASN A 62 8.98 -23.96 -11.52
N GLU A 63 8.82 -24.21 -10.22
CA GLU A 63 9.91 -24.22 -9.23
C GLU A 63 11.06 -25.19 -9.56
N ARG A 64 10.79 -26.22 -10.37
CA ARG A 64 11.78 -27.23 -10.81
C ARG A 64 12.44 -26.91 -12.14
N GLN A 65 12.06 -25.82 -12.80
CA GLN A 65 12.65 -25.46 -14.08
C GLN A 65 14.09 -25.00 -13.86
N VAL A 66 14.99 -25.59 -14.64
CA VAL A 66 16.41 -25.25 -14.61
C VAL A 66 16.65 -24.03 -15.50
N ILE A 67 17.37 -23.05 -14.96
CA ILE A 67 17.81 -21.86 -15.68
C ILE A 67 18.93 -22.25 -16.64
N SER A 68 18.68 -22.06 -17.94
CA SER A 68 19.64 -22.32 -19.01
C SER A 68 20.47 -21.08 -19.35
N VAL A 69 21.57 -21.29 -20.08
CA VAL A 69 22.47 -20.20 -20.53
C VAL A 69 21.71 -19.10 -21.30
N LYS A 70 20.70 -19.48 -22.09
CA LYS A 70 19.88 -18.52 -22.86
C LYS A 70 19.12 -17.55 -21.96
N GLN A 71 18.55 -18.04 -20.86
CA GLN A 71 17.82 -17.19 -19.91
C GLN A 71 18.77 -16.24 -19.18
N VAL A 72 20.00 -16.69 -18.86
CA VAL A 72 21.04 -15.82 -18.30
C VAL A 72 21.42 -14.72 -19.30
N ASP A 73 21.61 -15.05 -20.58
CA ASP A 73 21.95 -14.08 -21.62
C ASP A 73 20.86 -13.00 -21.80
N GLU A 74 19.58 -13.39 -21.76
CA GLU A 74 18.46 -12.44 -21.80
C GLU A 74 18.46 -11.49 -20.59
N VAL A 75 18.70 -12.02 -19.39
CA VAL A 75 18.76 -11.20 -18.17
C VAL A 75 19.93 -10.23 -18.21
N ILE A 76 21.11 -10.69 -18.62
CA ILE A 76 22.30 -9.82 -18.81
C ILE A 76 22.01 -8.73 -19.83
N THR A 77 21.29 -9.05 -20.91
CA THR A 77 20.91 -8.06 -21.94
C THR A 77 20.01 -6.95 -21.38
N ILE A 78 19.09 -7.29 -20.45
CA ILE A 78 18.19 -6.31 -19.82
C ILE A 78 18.95 -5.46 -18.80
N MET A 79 19.82 -6.09 -18.01
CA MET A 79 20.57 -5.41 -16.95
C MET A 79 21.69 -4.51 -17.49
N GLY A 80 22.27 -4.87 -18.65
CA GLY A 80 23.44 -4.22 -19.25
C GLY A 80 24.75 -4.91 -18.90
N GLN A 81 25.83 -4.63 -19.64
CA GLN A 81 27.16 -5.20 -19.39
C GLN A 81 28.03 -4.25 -18.55
N PRO A 82 28.71 -4.74 -17.49
CA PRO A 82 29.56 -3.91 -16.63
C PRO A 82 30.87 -3.43 -17.30
N GLU A 83 31.30 -4.10 -18.38
CA GLU A 83 32.55 -3.79 -19.09
C GLU A 83 32.50 -2.46 -19.86
N ASP A 84 31.31 -1.92 -20.14
CA ASP A 84 31.10 -0.60 -20.75
C ASP A 84 31.38 0.58 -19.79
N TYR A 85 31.71 0.32 -18.52
CA TYR A 85 31.83 1.34 -17.47
C TYR A 85 33.24 1.48 -16.88
N LEU A 86 34.21 0.65 -17.31
CA LEU A 86 35.62 0.78 -16.91
C LEU A 86 36.39 1.83 -17.74
N VAL A 87 35.74 2.48 -18.70
CA VAL A 87 36.34 3.57 -19.46
C VAL A 87 35.75 4.87 -18.94
N ASP A 88 36.62 5.67 -18.34
CA ASP A 88 36.43 6.99 -17.75
C ASP A 88 35.14 7.75 -18.17
N GLU A 89 34.52 8.39 -17.17
CA GLU A 89 33.31 9.23 -17.19
C GLU A 89 33.33 10.42 -18.21
N GLU A 90 34.26 10.50 -19.15
CA GLU A 90 34.42 11.65 -20.08
C GLU A 90 34.45 11.33 -21.59
N ILE A 91 34.42 10.06 -22.04
CA ILE A 91 34.70 9.76 -23.47
C ILE A 91 33.48 9.32 -24.31
N PHE A 92 32.31 9.09 -23.71
CA PHE A 92 31.15 8.58 -24.47
C PHE A 92 29.89 9.44 -24.28
N GLU A 93 29.94 10.71 -24.68
CA GLU A 93 28.74 11.53 -24.87
C GLU A 93 28.05 11.34 -26.24
N ASP A 94 28.68 10.64 -27.20
CA ASP A 94 28.21 10.64 -28.61
C ASP A 94 27.71 9.30 -29.19
N GLU A 95 27.60 8.22 -28.41
CA GLU A 95 26.93 7.01 -28.91
C GLU A 95 25.41 7.08 -28.69
N PRO A 96 24.58 6.81 -29.73
CA PRO A 96 23.14 6.74 -29.56
C PRO A 96 22.81 5.53 -28.68
N LYS A 97 22.59 5.80 -27.38
CA LYS A 97 22.10 4.82 -26.41
C LYS A 97 20.89 4.12 -27.02
N LYS A 98 21.05 2.85 -27.40
CA LYS A 98 19.95 2.02 -27.87
C LYS A 98 18.99 1.87 -26.69
N SER A 99 17.99 2.75 -26.66
CA SER A 99 16.86 2.65 -25.76
C SER A 99 16.11 1.39 -26.13
N TYR A 100 16.49 0.28 -25.49
CA TYR A 100 15.61 -0.86 -25.37
C TYR A 100 14.40 -0.34 -24.59
N SER A 101 13.36 0.06 -25.32
CA SER A 101 12.02 0.35 -24.79
C SER A 101 11.40 -0.96 -24.30
N SER A 102 12.02 -1.55 -23.28
CA SER A 102 11.37 -2.46 -22.37
C SER A 102 10.26 -1.65 -21.71
N LYS A 103 8.99 -1.98 -22.01
CA LYS A 103 7.85 -1.46 -21.27
C LYS A 103 7.97 -2.01 -19.84
N SER A 104 8.72 -1.30 -19.00
CA SER A 104 8.80 -1.59 -17.57
C SER A 104 7.38 -1.51 -17.02
N SER A 105 6.90 -2.61 -16.42
CA SER A 105 5.60 -2.66 -15.79
C SER A 105 5.64 -1.75 -14.56
N LYS A 106 4.98 -0.58 -14.66
CA LYS A 106 4.83 0.30 -13.49
C LYS A 106 4.05 -0.44 -12.42
N LYS A 107 4.65 -0.57 -11.23
CA LYS A 107 3.99 -1.08 -10.03
C LYS A 107 3.62 0.11 -9.14
N LEU A 108 2.46 0.02 -8.50
CA LEU A 108 2.01 1.06 -7.57
C LEU A 108 2.77 0.88 -6.25
N PHE A 109 3.59 1.88 -5.91
CA PHE A 109 4.23 2.00 -4.62
C PHE A 109 3.84 3.32 -3.95
N ARG A 110 3.90 3.34 -2.63
CA ARG A 110 3.80 4.55 -1.82
C ARG A 110 5.16 5.26 -1.82
N ASP A 111 5.16 6.54 -2.17
CA ASP A 111 6.38 7.37 -2.19
C ASP A 111 6.49 8.18 -0.90
N LYS A 112 7.52 7.90 -0.09
CA LYS A 112 7.83 8.65 1.14
C LYS A 112 8.63 9.92 0.89
N ASP A 113 9.44 9.95 -0.16
CA ASP A 113 10.41 11.03 -0.43
C ASP A 113 9.67 12.35 -0.73
N ASN A 114 8.54 12.30 -1.44
CA ASN A 114 7.67 13.45 -1.70
C ASN A 114 6.32 13.35 -0.94
N SER A 115 6.32 12.84 0.29
CA SER A 115 5.08 12.63 1.07
C SER A 115 4.68 13.84 1.93
N TYR A 116 3.39 14.17 1.95
CA TYR A 116 2.79 15.11 2.93
C TYR A 116 2.08 14.35 4.06
N ILE A 117 1.27 13.37 3.67
CA ILE A 117 0.58 12.44 4.57
C ILE A 117 0.82 11.07 3.96
N ALA A 118 1.48 10.16 4.69
CA ALA A 118 1.59 8.73 4.36
C ALA A 118 2.19 8.31 2.99
N GLY A 119 2.38 9.19 2.00
CA GLY A 119 2.99 8.92 0.70
C GLY A 119 2.08 8.32 -0.37
N VAL A 120 0.79 8.11 -0.07
CA VAL A 120 -0.17 7.45 -0.98
C VAL A 120 -0.48 8.32 -2.21
N ALA A 121 -0.71 9.62 -2.01
CA ALA A 121 -1.02 10.53 -3.12
C ALA A 121 0.15 10.67 -4.10
N SER A 122 1.38 10.75 -3.58
CA SER A 122 2.61 10.86 -4.37
C SER A 122 2.92 9.57 -5.12
N GLY A 123 2.70 8.42 -4.48
CA GLY A 123 2.76 7.11 -5.14
C GLY A 123 1.78 6.98 -6.30
N LEU A 124 0.52 7.36 -6.06
CA LEU A 124 -0.54 7.28 -7.07
C LEU A 124 -0.28 8.22 -8.27
N SER A 125 0.32 9.39 -8.05
CA SER A 125 0.75 10.27 -9.16
C SER A 125 1.80 9.63 -10.07
N HIS A 126 2.79 8.94 -9.52
CA HIS A 126 3.83 8.27 -10.33
C HIS A 126 3.24 7.14 -11.18
N TYR A 127 2.31 6.39 -10.59
CA TYR A 127 1.61 5.31 -11.28
C TYR A 127 0.69 5.84 -12.40
N LEU A 128 -0.13 6.86 -12.12
CA LEU A 128 -1.07 7.44 -13.09
C LEU A 128 -0.41 8.39 -14.10
N GLY A 129 0.82 8.85 -13.83
CA GLY A 129 1.50 9.86 -14.66
C GLY A 129 0.86 11.24 -14.60
N ILE A 130 0.12 11.55 -13.53
CA ILE A 130 -0.54 12.85 -13.29
C ILE A 130 0.26 13.63 -12.25
N GLU A 131 0.27 14.96 -12.31
CA GLU A 131 0.93 15.76 -11.28
C GLU A 131 0.35 15.50 -9.88
N VAL A 132 1.23 15.45 -8.88
CA VAL A 132 0.87 15.13 -7.50
C VAL A 132 -0.17 16.09 -6.93
N ILE A 133 -0.15 17.35 -7.38
CA ILE A 133 -1.07 18.39 -6.89
C ILE A 133 -2.53 18.06 -7.22
N TRP A 134 -2.80 17.52 -8.41
CA TRP A 134 -4.15 17.13 -8.81
C TRP A 134 -4.65 15.93 -8.03
N VAL A 135 -3.78 14.96 -7.76
CA VAL A 135 -4.11 13.80 -6.93
C VAL A 135 -4.43 14.22 -5.50
N ARG A 136 -3.68 15.19 -4.94
CA ARG A 136 -3.96 15.76 -3.62
C ARG A 136 -5.27 16.53 -3.59
N LEU A 137 -5.51 17.38 -4.59
CA LEU A 137 -6.75 18.17 -4.69
C LEU A 137 -7.98 17.26 -4.83
N LEU A 138 -7.84 16.16 -5.58
CA LEU A 138 -8.86 15.11 -5.67
C LEU A 138 -9.17 14.52 -4.29
N TRP A 139 -8.16 14.15 -3.51
CA TRP A 139 -8.39 13.64 -2.15
C TRP A 139 -9.09 14.67 -1.26
N VAL A 140 -8.69 15.93 -1.32
CA VAL A 140 -9.35 17.01 -0.57
C VAL A 140 -10.82 17.12 -0.97
N LEU A 141 -11.11 17.17 -2.28
CA LEU A 141 -12.47 17.21 -2.80
C LEU A 141 -13.29 16.01 -2.33
N LEU A 142 -12.72 14.80 -2.36
CA LEU A 142 -13.39 13.57 -1.92
C LEU A 142 -13.66 13.59 -0.41
N ILE A 143 -12.75 14.13 0.40
CA ILE A 143 -12.96 14.24 1.85
C ILE A 143 -14.16 15.14 2.15
N PHE A 144 -14.23 16.32 1.52
CA PHE A 144 -15.36 17.24 1.72
C PHE A 144 -16.65 16.74 1.06
N GLY A 145 -16.58 16.15 -0.13
CA GLY A 145 -17.75 15.66 -0.88
C GLY A 145 -18.38 14.40 -0.30
N SER A 146 -17.61 13.54 0.37
CA SER A 146 -18.10 12.27 0.96
C SER A 146 -18.42 12.36 2.46
N GLY A 147 -18.39 13.56 3.05
CA GLY A 147 -18.60 13.77 4.48
C GLY A 147 -17.51 13.13 5.37
N GLY A 148 -16.29 12.96 4.86
CA GLY A 148 -15.16 12.35 5.57
C GLY A 148 -14.94 10.86 5.29
N THR A 149 -15.81 10.19 4.53
CA THR A 149 -15.65 8.75 4.20
C THR A 149 -14.34 8.47 3.46
N ALA A 150 -13.90 9.39 2.58
CA ALA A 150 -12.67 9.28 1.82
C ALA A 150 -11.40 9.17 2.71
N ILE A 151 -11.45 9.60 3.97
CA ILE A 151 -10.33 9.46 4.90
C ILE A 151 -10.09 7.99 5.23
N PHE A 152 -11.16 7.22 5.46
CA PHE A 152 -11.03 5.78 5.70
C PHE A 152 -10.49 5.05 4.47
N ILE A 153 -10.90 5.46 3.27
CA ILE A 153 -10.36 4.93 2.02
C ILE A 153 -8.86 5.27 1.91
N TYR A 154 -8.47 6.48 2.26
CA TYR A 154 -7.06 6.89 2.26
C TYR A 154 -6.21 6.03 3.21
N ILE A 155 -6.72 5.78 4.43
CA ILE A 155 -6.08 4.90 5.42
C ILE A 155 -5.99 3.46 4.89
N LEU A 156 -7.03 2.98 4.22
CA LEU A 156 -7.03 1.65 3.60
C LEU A 156 -5.93 1.53 2.53
N PHE A 157 -5.80 2.51 1.64
CA PHE A 157 -4.71 2.56 0.67
C PHE A 157 -3.34 2.62 1.36
N TRP A 158 -3.23 3.34 2.48
CA TRP A 158 -1.97 3.43 3.22
C TRP A 158 -1.51 2.09 3.80
N ILE A 159 -2.45 1.24 4.21
CA ILE A 159 -2.18 -0.12 4.73
C ILE A 159 -1.90 -1.10 3.57
N LEU A 160 -2.68 -1.01 2.49
CA LEU A 160 -2.64 -1.99 1.39
C LEU A 160 -1.48 -1.75 0.42
N VAL A 161 -1.07 -0.50 0.20
CA VAL A 161 0.00 -0.16 -0.76
C VAL A 161 1.37 -0.16 -0.04
N PRO A 162 2.32 -1.00 -0.50
CA PRO A 162 3.67 -1.04 0.08
C PRO A 162 4.46 0.24 -0.23
N GLU A 163 5.42 0.59 0.63
CA GLU A 163 6.39 1.65 0.32
C GLU A 163 7.51 1.16 -0.60
N ALA A 164 8.00 2.05 -1.46
CA ALA A 164 9.23 1.80 -2.21
C ALA A 164 10.44 2.06 -1.30
N VAL A 165 11.10 0.98 -0.86
CA VAL A 165 12.28 1.03 0.01
C VAL A 165 13.54 0.96 -0.83
N THR A 166 13.61 0.03 -1.77
CA THR A 166 14.81 -0.22 -2.58
C THR A 166 14.94 0.77 -3.73
N THR A 167 16.17 0.96 -4.24
CA THR A 167 16.42 1.83 -5.40
C THR A 167 15.72 1.27 -6.63
N SER A 168 15.77 -0.06 -6.80
CA SER A 168 15.02 -0.77 -7.84
C SER A 168 13.51 -0.47 -7.77
N GLU A 169 12.88 -0.55 -6.59
CA GLU A 169 11.45 -0.21 -6.43
C GLU A 169 11.15 1.25 -6.77
N LYS A 170 12.00 2.18 -6.33
CA LYS A 170 11.85 3.61 -6.64
C LYS A 170 11.93 3.88 -8.14
N LEU A 171 12.81 3.18 -8.87
CA LEU A 171 12.91 3.26 -10.33
C LEU A 171 11.64 2.70 -11.00
N THR A 172 11.16 1.53 -10.56
CA THR A 172 9.92 0.94 -11.11
C THR A 172 8.69 1.82 -10.88
N MET A 173 8.58 2.46 -9.72
CA MET A 173 7.49 3.39 -9.40
C MET A 173 7.47 4.58 -10.36
N LYS A 174 8.65 5.13 -10.67
CA LYS A 174 8.80 6.25 -11.62
C LYS A 174 8.64 5.82 -13.08
N GLY A 175 8.71 4.52 -13.36
CA GLY A 175 8.68 3.97 -14.71
C GLY A 175 10.02 4.05 -15.44
N GLU A 176 11.11 4.24 -14.70
CA GLU A 176 12.47 4.19 -15.23
C GLU A 176 12.90 2.72 -15.35
N PRO A 177 13.71 2.35 -16.36
CA PRO A 177 14.18 0.99 -16.49
C PRO A 177 15.16 0.66 -15.36
N VAL A 178 14.93 -0.47 -14.69
CA VAL A 178 15.80 -0.98 -13.62
C VAL A 178 16.98 -1.70 -14.27
N ASN A 179 18.00 -0.92 -14.65
CA ASN A 179 19.28 -1.37 -15.18
C ASN A 179 20.42 -0.90 -14.27
N ILE A 180 21.63 -1.40 -14.51
CA ILE A 180 22.78 -1.11 -13.64
C ILE A 180 23.06 0.39 -13.54
N SER A 181 23.07 1.11 -14.66
CA SER A 181 23.42 2.55 -14.70
C SER A 181 22.41 3.40 -13.92
N ASN A 182 21.12 3.09 -14.00
CA ASN A 182 20.09 3.84 -13.29
C ASN A 182 20.10 3.54 -11.79
N ILE A 183 20.37 2.29 -11.39
CA ILE A 183 20.54 1.92 -9.98
C ILE A 183 21.75 2.65 -9.38
N GLU A 184 22.90 2.58 -10.06
CA GLU A 184 24.12 3.26 -9.65
C GLU A 184 23.91 4.77 -9.52
N LYS A 185 23.39 5.41 -10.57
CA LYS A 185 23.14 6.85 -10.58
C LYS A 185 22.26 7.26 -9.40
N LYS A 186 21.18 6.52 -9.15
CA LYS A 186 20.22 6.88 -8.11
C LYS A 186 20.80 6.75 -6.69
N ILE A 187 21.71 5.79 -6.49
CA ILE A 187 22.43 5.61 -5.21
C ILE A 187 23.52 6.67 -5.05
N LYS A 188 24.31 6.96 -6.09
CA LYS A 188 25.32 8.04 -6.10
C LYS A 188 24.68 9.40 -5.78
N ASP A 189 23.59 9.74 -6.48
CA ASP A 189 22.79 10.94 -6.22
C ASP A 189 22.30 10.97 -4.76
N GLY A 190 21.83 9.84 -4.22
CA GLY A 190 21.36 9.75 -2.83
C GLY A 190 22.46 10.04 -1.81
N ILE A 191 23.65 9.50 -2.04
CA ILE A 191 24.80 9.66 -1.14
C ILE A 191 25.35 11.08 -1.21
N ASP A 192 25.49 11.65 -2.40
CA ASP A 192 25.98 13.02 -2.58
C ASP A 192 25.05 14.04 -1.92
N ASN A 193 23.73 13.92 -2.15
CA ASN A 193 22.74 14.79 -1.51
C ASN A 193 22.79 14.73 0.03
N VAL A 194 22.99 13.53 0.60
CA VAL A 194 23.10 13.37 2.05
C VAL A 194 24.44 13.92 2.56
N SER A 195 25.54 13.67 1.86
CA SER A 195 26.88 14.17 2.18
C SER A 195 26.91 15.70 2.20
N ASP A 196 26.30 16.35 1.21
CA ASP A 196 26.19 17.80 1.12
C ASP A 196 25.26 18.37 2.20
N THR A 197 24.16 17.68 2.51
CA THR A 197 23.27 18.08 3.59
C THR A 197 23.97 17.99 4.95
N VAL A 198 24.72 16.91 5.20
CA VAL A 198 25.44 16.66 6.46
C VAL A 198 26.60 17.63 6.67
N LYS A 199 27.36 17.95 5.62
CA LYS A 199 28.45 18.94 5.69
C LYS A 199 27.97 20.35 6.05
N ASN A 200 26.72 20.68 5.74
CA ASN A 200 26.16 22.01 5.92
C ASN A 200 25.29 22.17 7.19
N ILE A 201 25.13 21.13 8.01
CA ILE A 201 24.33 21.20 9.25
C ILE A 201 25.25 21.41 10.46
N ASP A 202 25.21 22.61 11.03
CA ASP A 202 25.70 22.87 12.39
C ASP A 202 24.86 22.08 13.41
N TYR A 203 25.35 20.90 13.78
CA TYR A 203 24.69 19.98 14.72
C TYR A 203 24.35 20.62 16.07
N GLU A 204 25.11 21.63 16.49
CA GLU A 204 24.93 22.34 17.76
C GLU A 204 23.69 23.27 17.76
N LYS A 205 23.26 23.75 16.59
CA LYS A 205 22.11 24.67 16.44
C LYS A 205 20.78 23.97 16.17
N TYR A 206 20.83 22.71 15.72
CA TYR A 206 19.66 21.94 15.31
C TYR A 206 19.03 21.12 16.44
N GLY A 207 19.79 20.76 17.49
CA GLY A 207 19.30 19.99 18.63
C GLY A 207 18.13 20.65 19.37
N ASP A 208 18.14 21.98 19.51
CA ASP A 208 17.10 22.72 20.23
C ASP A 208 15.82 22.98 19.42
N LYS A 209 15.92 23.04 18.07
CA LYS A 209 14.74 23.25 17.19
C LYS A 209 13.92 21.98 16.93
N ILE A 210 14.52 20.81 17.05
CA ILE A 210 13.83 19.53 16.81
C ILE A 210 12.79 19.25 17.91
N LYS A 211 13.04 19.71 19.14
CA LYS A 211 12.13 19.48 20.28
C LYS A 211 10.89 20.38 20.26
N SER A 212 10.96 21.55 19.61
CA SER A 212 9.83 22.50 19.56
C SER A 212 8.90 22.31 18.34
N ASN A 213 9.40 21.76 17.23
CA ASN A 213 8.62 21.64 15.99
C ASN A 213 7.70 20.40 15.91
N SER A 214 7.95 19.35 16.68
CA SER A 214 7.09 18.16 16.64
C SER A 214 5.77 18.38 17.37
N LYS A 215 5.77 19.21 18.42
CA LYS A 215 4.58 19.44 19.26
C LYS A 215 3.43 20.08 18.48
N SER A 216 3.71 21.08 17.63
CA SER A 216 2.69 21.74 16.80
C SER A 216 2.08 20.83 15.73
N PHE A 217 2.86 19.89 15.18
CA PHE A 217 2.38 18.92 14.21
C PHE A 217 1.44 17.89 14.83
N PHE A 218 1.78 17.37 16.03
CA PHE A 218 0.90 16.47 16.76
C PHE A 218 -0.35 17.16 17.30
N ASP A 219 -0.26 18.43 17.73
CA ASP A 219 -1.42 19.22 18.16
C ASP A 219 -2.41 19.42 17.00
N THR A 220 -1.91 19.75 15.79
CA THR A 220 -2.75 19.89 14.58
C THR A 220 -3.42 18.57 14.19
N ILE A 221 -2.69 17.45 14.25
CA ILE A 221 -3.25 16.12 13.99
C ILE A 221 -4.30 15.77 15.04
N GLY A 222 -4.03 16.06 16.31
CA GLY A 222 -4.97 15.85 17.41
C GLY A 222 -6.27 16.61 17.21
N ASP A 223 -6.19 17.88 16.80
CA ASP A 223 -7.36 18.70 16.52
C ASP A 223 -8.19 18.17 15.34
N ILE A 224 -7.53 17.70 14.28
CA ILE A 224 -8.19 17.07 13.13
C ILE A 224 -8.89 15.77 13.55
N ILE A 225 -8.22 14.91 14.31
CA ILE A 225 -8.82 13.67 14.84
C ILE A 225 -10.05 14.01 15.71
N MET A 226 -9.93 15.00 16.58
CA MET A 226 -11.02 15.40 17.47
C MET A 226 -12.19 16.03 16.70
N PHE A 227 -11.93 16.75 15.61
CA PHE A 227 -12.95 17.25 14.70
C PHE A 227 -13.75 16.11 14.08
N PHE A 228 -13.08 15.09 13.52
CA PHE A 228 -13.74 13.91 12.96
C PHE A 228 -14.50 13.10 14.01
N LEU A 229 -13.93 12.93 15.21
CA LEU A 229 -14.59 12.22 16.31
C LEU A 229 -15.88 12.95 16.75
N LYS A 230 -15.85 14.28 16.85
CA LYS A 230 -17.03 15.09 17.16
C LYS A 230 -18.08 15.00 16.04
N LEU A 231 -17.66 15.00 14.78
CA LEU A 231 -18.55 14.85 13.63
C LEU A 231 -19.25 13.48 13.66
N PHE A 232 -18.50 12.41 13.89
CA PHE A 232 -19.00 11.05 14.00
C PHE A 232 -19.96 10.88 15.20
N ALA A 233 -19.59 11.43 16.35
CA ALA A 233 -20.44 11.41 17.54
C ALA A 233 -21.77 12.13 17.31
N LYS A 234 -21.77 13.29 16.64
CA LYS A 234 -23.01 13.99 16.27
C LYS A 234 -23.86 13.16 15.30
N PHE A 235 -23.25 12.56 14.28
CA PHE A 235 -23.95 11.72 13.30
C PHE A 235 -24.63 10.51 13.97
N PHE A 236 -23.90 9.77 14.81
CA PHE A 236 -24.47 8.66 15.60
C PHE A 236 -25.53 9.14 16.58
N GLY A 237 -25.33 10.31 17.19
CA GLY A 237 -26.33 10.93 18.06
C GLY A 237 -27.65 11.17 17.34
N VAL A 238 -27.63 11.72 16.13
CA VAL A 238 -28.86 11.93 15.34
C VAL A 238 -29.54 10.61 14.98
N ILE A 239 -28.77 9.60 14.55
CA ILE A 239 -29.31 8.27 14.23
C ILE A 239 -29.98 7.66 15.46
N LEU A 240 -29.36 7.74 16.63
CA LEU A 240 -29.89 7.18 17.87
C LEU A 240 -31.18 7.88 18.29
N ILE A 241 -31.25 9.21 18.15
CA ILE A 241 -32.48 9.97 18.40
C ILE A 241 -33.61 9.54 17.45
N LEU A 242 -33.32 9.40 16.15
CA LEU A 242 -34.32 8.95 15.17
C LEU A 242 -34.78 7.51 15.44
N ALA A 243 -33.86 6.61 15.74
CA ALA A 243 -34.17 5.22 16.08
C ALA A 243 -35.00 5.13 17.37
N SER A 244 -34.66 5.94 18.38
CA SER A 244 -35.42 6.02 19.64
C SER A 244 -36.83 6.56 19.40
N ALA A 245 -36.99 7.63 18.62
CA ALA A 245 -38.29 8.18 18.28
C ALA A 245 -39.17 7.16 17.52
N ALA A 246 -38.59 6.47 16.53
CA ALA A 246 -39.29 5.41 15.79
C ALA A 246 -39.70 4.24 16.71
N ALA A 247 -38.84 3.83 17.63
CA ALA A 247 -39.15 2.79 18.60
C ALA A 247 -40.31 3.21 19.53
N LEU A 248 -40.30 4.44 20.05
CA LEU A 248 -41.39 4.96 20.89
C LEU A 248 -42.72 5.01 20.14
N LEU A 249 -42.73 5.48 18.89
CA LEU A 249 -43.93 5.45 18.04
C LEU A 249 -44.43 4.02 17.85
N GLY A 250 -43.52 3.06 17.62
CA GLY A 250 -43.86 1.65 17.53
C GLY A 250 -44.54 1.11 18.80
N VAL A 251 -44.02 1.47 19.98
CA VAL A 251 -44.61 1.09 21.27
C VAL A 251 -46.00 1.70 21.46
N ILE A 252 -46.19 2.97 21.10
CA ILE A 252 -47.50 3.65 21.19
C ILE A 252 -48.51 2.98 20.26
N ILE A 253 -48.15 2.74 19.00
CA ILE A 253 -49.02 2.10 18.01
C ILE A 253 -49.39 0.68 18.47
N SER A 254 -48.41 -0.08 18.97
CA SER A 254 -48.63 -1.43 19.52
C SER A 254 -49.58 -1.42 20.73
N SER A 255 -49.40 -0.47 21.64
CA SER A 255 -50.24 -0.33 22.84
C SER A 255 -51.68 0.02 22.46
N ILE A 256 -51.88 0.94 21.52
CA ILE A 256 -53.22 1.30 21.01
C ILE A 256 -53.86 0.12 20.28
N SER A 257 -53.09 -0.63 19.49
CA SER A 257 -53.58 -1.81 18.78
C SER A 257 -54.05 -2.90 19.75
N LEU A 258 -53.28 -3.17 20.81
CA LEU A 258 -53.64 -4.13 21.85
C LEU A 258 -54.87 -3.67 22.66
N SER A 259 -54.96 -2.37 22.96
CA SER A 259 -56.16 -1.83 23.60
C SER A 259 -57.38 -1.95 22.69
N SER A 260 -57.23 -1.71 21.38
CA SER A 260 -58.35 -1.75 20.43
C SER A 260 -58.86 -3.17 20.22
N SER A 261 -57.98 -4.17 20.16
CA SER A 261 -58.40 -5.58 20.08
C SER A 261 -59.23 -5.99 21.29
N SER A 262 -58.85 -5.52 22.49
CA SER A 262 -59.60 -5.78 23.72
C SER A 262 -60.96 -5.07 23.78
N ILE A 263 -61.17 -3.98 23.03
CA ILE A 263 -62.48 -3.30 22.96
C ILE A 263 -63.40 -3.98 21.95
N ILE A 264 -62.86 -4.44 20.81
CA ILE A 264 -63.62 -5.08 19.74
C ILE A 264 -64.03 -6.51 20.12
N ARG A 265 -63.13 -7.26 20.78
CA ARG A 265 -63.42 -8.55 21.41
C ARG A 265 -63.03 -8.47 22.88
N PRO A 266 -63.90 -7.89 23.72
CA PRO A 266 -63.63 -7.84 25.13
C PRO A 266 -63.74 -9.24 25.72
N TRP A 267 -62.93 -9.50 26.74
CA TRP A 267 -62.72 -10.81 27.37
C TRP A 267 -64.00 -11.53 27.82
N TRP A 268 -65.10 -10.80 28.09
CA TRP A 268 -66.41 -11.37 28.44
C TRP A 268 -67.18 -11.91 27.23
N MET A 269 -66.82 -11.52 26.01
CA MET A 269 -67.37 -12.07 24.77
C MET A 269 -66.93 -13.52 24.54
N ASP A 270 -65.74 -13.89 25.02
CA ASP A 270 -65.21 -15.26 24.96
C ASP A 270 -65.65 -16.12 26.16
N TYR A 271 -66.32 -15.52 27.16
CA TYR A 271 -66.80 -16.20 28.37
C TYR A 271 -67.86 -17.28 28.12
N PRO A 272 -68.86 -17.09 27.23
CA PRO A 272 -69.85 -18.13 26.91
C PRO A 272 -69.22 -19.33 26.20
N ASP A 273 -68.27 -19.10 25.31
CA ASP A 273 -67.56 -20.16 24.59
C ASP A 273 -66.64 -20.95 25.53
N ALA A 274 -65.98 -20.27 26.48
CA ALA A 274 -65.19 -20.91 27.53
C ALA A 274 -66.05 -21.79 28.47
N LEU A 275 -67.24 -21.34 28.85
CA LEU A 275 -68.17 -22.13 29.67
C LEU A 275 -68.73 -23.34 28.91
N ASN A 276 -69.08 -23.17 27.63
CA ASN A 276 -69.53 -24.27 26.77
C ASN A 276 -68.45 -25.35 26.59
N MET A 277 -67.17 -24.97 26.49
CA MET A 277 -66.05 -25.92 26.43
C MET A 277 -65.84 -26.69 27.75
N SER A 278 -66.16 -26.08 28.89
CA SER A 278 -66.05 -26.72 30.21
C SER A 278 -67.21 -27.66 30.54
N GLY A 279 -68.23 -27.73 29.68
CA GLY A 279 -69.44 -28.53 29.90
C GLY A 279 -70.37 -27.99 31.01
N VAL A 280 -70.08 -26.80 31.53
CA VAL A 280 -70.88 -26.15 32.57
C VAL A 280 -72.01 -25.35 31.91
N PRO A 281 -73.28 -25.54 32.32
CA PRO A 281 -74.40 -24.79 31.75
C PRO A 281 -74.23 -23.28 31.92
N ILE A 282 -74.49 -22.52 30.85
CA ILE A 282 -74.26 -21.06 30.76
C ILE A 282 -74.91 -20.28 31.92
N TRP A 283 -76.06 -20.73 32.42
CA TRP A 283 -76.79 -20.08 33.51
C TRP A 283 -76.07 -20.17 34.88
N VAL A 284 -75.23 -21.18 35.10
CA VAL A 284 -74.45 -21.32 36.34
C VAL A 284 -73.34 -20.27 36.39
N GLY A 285 -72.76 -19.95 35.24
CA GLY A 285 -71.72 -18.92 35.12
C GLY A 285 -72.22 -17.48 35.25
N SER A 286 -73.55 -17.22 35.24
CA SER A 286 -74.11 -15.88 35.40
C SER A 286 -74.43 -15.50 36.86
N ILE A 287 -74.23 -16.42 37.81
CA ILE A 287 -74.54 -16.24 39.24
C ILE A 287 -73.30 -15.75 40.02
N LEU A 288 -72.13 -15.79 39.38
CA LEU A 288 -70.80 -15.51 39.94
C LEU A 288 -70.29 -14.15 39.41
#